data_AF-F0EQ56-F1
#
_entry.id   AF-F0EQ56-F1
#
_cell.length_a   1.000
_cell.length_b   1.000
_cell.length_c   1.000
_cell.angle_alpha   90.00
_cell.angle_beta   90.00
_cell.angle_gamma   90.00
#
_symmetry.space_group_name_H-M   'P 1'
#
loop_
_entity.id
_entity.type
_entity.pdbx_description
1 polymer ?
#
loop_
_entity_poly.entity_id
_entity_poly.type
_entity_poly.pdbx_seq_one_letter_code
_entity_poly.pdbx_strand_id
1 'polypeptide(L)'
;GKIYFDALPYEEAGEYHYTIREKAGTDGTITYDTKELAVVVTVTDEDGQLTAVAEYEGNQVFENDYTPKAGSVVLSAEKVLTGRTLQANEFDFELVDEEGTVLQTKANDATGQIYFDALAYEEAGEYRYTIREQAGTDGTITYDTKELAVVVTVTDEDGQLTAVAEYEGDQVFEN
;
A
#
# COMPACT_ATOMS: atom_id res chain seq x y z
N GLY A 1 -8.54 14.71 -16.48
CA GLY A 1 -8.39 15.15 -17.89
C GLY A 1 -9.69 15.77 -18.37
N LYS A 2 -9.74 16.30 -19.61
CA LYS A 2 -11.01 16.70 -20.25
C LYS A 2 -11.42 15.63 -21.26
N ILE A 3 -12.71 15.34 -21.35
CA ILE A 3 -13.29 14.38 -22.29
C ILE A 3 -14.08 15.17 -23.33
N TYR A 4 -13.89 14.84 -24.59
CA TYR A 4 -14.63 15.42 -25.71
C TYR A 4 -15.23 14.28 -26.52
N PHE A 5 -16.49 14.44 -26.92
CA PHE A 5 -17.18 13.53 -27.82
C PHE A 5 -17.23 14.14 -29.22
N ASP A 6 -17.30 13.27 -30.22
CA ASP A 6 -17.59 13.70 -31.58
C ASP A 6 -18.97 14.38 -31.64
N ALA A 7 -19.12 15.34 -32.55
CA ALA A 7 -20.37 16.06 -32.73
C ALA A 7 -21.47 15.10 -33.22
N LEU A 8 -22.65 15.20 -32.60
CA LEU A 8 -23.84 14.46 -33.02
C LEU A 8 -24.66 15.33 -34.00
N PRO A 9 -25.04 14.82 -35.18
CA PRO A 9 -25.94 15.52 -36.08
C PRO A 9 -27.38 15.42 -35.59
N TYR A 10 -28.15 16.49 -35.78
CA TYR A 10 -29.59 16.54 -35.52
C TYR A 10 -30.31 16.95 -36.80
N GLU A 11 -31.40 16.27 -37.13
CA GLU A 11 -32.20 16.53 -38.34
C GLU A 11 -33.55 17.18 -38.02
N GLU A 12 -33.98 17.13 -36.75
CA GLU A 12 -35.26 17.67 -36.29
C GLU A 12 -35.08 18.45 -34.98
N ALA A 13 -35.88 19.51 -34.80
CA ALA A 13 -35.97 20.21 -33.52
C ALA A 13 -36.64 19.33 -32.46
N GLY A 14 -36.21 19.48 -31.21
CA GLY A 14 -36.71 18.68 -30.09
C GLY A 14 -35.73 18.59 -28.93
N GLU A 15 -36.13 17.86 -27.89
CA GLU A 15 -35.28 17.53 -26.75
C GLU A 15 -34.73 16.11 -26.90
N TYR A 16 -33.41 15.97 -26.76
CA TYR A 16 -32.69 14.71 -26.88
C TYR A 16 -31.97 14.41 -25.56
N HIS A 17 -32.25 13.24 -24.99
CA HIS A 17 -31.67 12.83 -23.70
C HIS A 17 -30.55 11.83 -23.91
N TYR A 18 -29.40 12.12 -23.31
CA TYR A 18 -28.22 11.28 -23.33
C TYR A 18 -27.73 10.98 -21.92
N THR A 19 -26.93 9.93 -21.83
CA THR A 19 -26.24 9.55 -20.60
C THR A 19 -24.77 9.34 -20.91
N ILE A 20 -23.92 10.07 -20.22
CA ILE A 20 -22.47 9.86 -20.23
C ILE A 20 -22.15 8.97 -19.03
N ARG A 21 -21.42 7.88 -19.28
CA ARG A 21 -20.93 6.97 -18.25
C ARG A 21 -19.47 6.64 -18.51
N GLU A 22 -18.72 6.39 -17.45
CA GLU A 22 -17.41 5.78 -17.61
C GLU A 22 -17.57 4.32 -17.99
N LYS A 23 -16.74 3.86 -18.94
CA LYS A 23 -16.65 2.44 -19.27
C LYS A 23 -15.61 1.81 -18.36
N ALA A 24 -16.04 0.91 -17.49
CA ALA A 24 -15.14 0.12 -16.65
C ALA A 24 -14.04 -0.56 -17.50
N GLY A 25 -12.79 -0.38 -17.08
CA GLY A 25 -11.64 -1.07 -17.65
C GLY A 25 -11.47 -2.47 -17.07
N THR A 26 -10.25 -3.01 -17.19
CA THR A 26 -9.90 -4.36 -16.72
C THR A 26 -8.83 -4.35 -15.64
N ASP A 27 -8.35 -3.17 -15.23
CA ASP A 27 -7.34 -3.07 -14.18
C ASP A 27 -7.96 -3.40 -12.83
N GLY A 28 -7.40 -4.39 -12.14
CA GLY A 28 -7.89 -4.83 -10.84
C GLY A 28 -7.48 -3.92 -9.68
N THR A 29 -6.57 -2.97 -9.90
CA THR A 29 -6.20 -1.95 -8.91
C THR A 29 -7.08 -0.71 -9.00
N ILE A 30 -7.97 -0.61 -10.00
CA ILE A 30 -8.82 0.57 -10.21
C ILE A 30 -10.29 0.21 -9.99
N THR A 31 -10.93 0.90 -9.06
CA THR A 31 -12.38 0.95 -8.97
C THR A 31 -12.86 2.10 -9.85
N TYR A 32 -13.52 1.76 -10.95
CA TYR A 32 -14.04 2.70 -11.93
C TYR A 32 -15.36 3.33 -11.45
N ASP A 33 -15.55 4.61 -11.78
CA ASP A 33 -16.76 5.34 -11.43
C ASP A 33 -17.98 4.71 -12.12
N THR A 34 -19.04 4.49 -11.35
CA THR A 34 -20.31 3.93 -11.85
C THR A 34 -21.38 5.00 -12.09
N LYS A 35 -21.05 6.27 -11.85
CA LYS A 35 -21.94 7.39 -12.06
C LYS A 35 -22.44 7.45 -13.50
N GLU A 36 -23.67 7.91 -13.64
CA GLU A 36 -24.26 8.29 -14.91
C GLU A 36 -24.56 9.79 -14.89
N LEU A 37 -24.08 10.50 -15.91
CA LEU A 37 -24.30 11.93 -16.09
C LEU A 37 -25.36 12.13 -17.17
N ALA A 38 -26.54 12.60 -16.76
CA ALA A 38 -27.60 12.94 -17.69
C ALA A 38 -27.26 14.24 -18.44
N VAL A 39 -27.53 14.24 -19.74
CA VAL A 39 -27.36 15.39 -20.63
C VAL A 39 -28.63 15.57 -21.42
N VAL A 40 -29.20 16.76 -21.37
CA VAL A 40 -30.34 17.16 -22.20
C VAL A 40 -29.82 18.09 -23.28
N VAL A 41 -30.03 17.73 -24.54
CA VAL A 41 -29.72 18.57 -25.69
C VAL A 41 -31.01 19.10 -26.26
N THR A 42 -31.17 20.42 -26.20
CA THR A 42 -32.31 21.12 -26.79
C THR A 42 -31.92 21.63 -28.17
N VAL A 43 -32.64 21.17 -29.19
CA VAL A 43 -32.45 21.58 -30.58
C VAL A 43 -33.62 22.45 -31.01
N THR A 44 -33.33 23.67 -31.46
CA THR A 44 -34.32 24.62 -31.99
C THR A 44 -34.11 24.86 -33.47
N ASP A 45 -35.20 25.03 -34.23
CA ASP A 45 -35.20 25.43 -35.64
C ASP A 45 -35.64 26.90 -35.76
N GLU A 46 -34.77 27.73 -36.33
CA GLU A 46 -35.09 29.11 -36.70
C GLU A 46 -34.82 29.28 -38.21
N ASP A 47 -35.88 29.49 -38.99
CA ASP A 47 -35.84 29.67 -40.44
C ASP A 47 -35.11 28.54 -41.22
N GLY A 48 -35.18 27.30 -40.73
CA GLY A 48 -34.55 26.13 -41.33
C GLY A 48 -33.11 25.89 -40.86
N GLN A 49 -32.62 26.65 -39.89
CA GLN A 49 -31.33 26.46 -39.25
C GLN A 49 -31.49 25.82 -37.86
N LEU A 50 -30.94 24.62 -37.69
CA LEU A 50 -30.92 23.93 -36.40
C LEU A 50 -29.75 24.41 -35.52
N THR A 51 -30.05 24.72 -34.25
CA THR A 51 -29.07 25.02 -33.21
C THR A 51 -29.27 24.09 -32.02
N ALA A 52 -28.20 23.47 -31.54
CA ALA A 52 -28.23 22.54 -30.41
C ALA A 52 -27.50 23.15 -29.19
N VAL A 53 -28.14 23.09 -28.02
CA VAL A 53 -27.55 23.50 -26.74
C VAL A 53 -27.63 22.33 -25.77
N ALA A 54 -26.50 21.98 -25.15
CA ALA A 54 -26.42 20.89 -24.19
C ALA A 54 -26.43 21.44 -22.75
N GLU A 55 -27.29 20.87 -21.92
CA GLU A 55 -27.34 21.07 -20.47
C GLU A 55 -26.98 19.77 -19.77
N TYR A 56 -26.10 19.86 -18.78
CA TYR A 56 -25.59 18.71 -18.04
C TYR A 56 -26.14 18.74 -16.62
N GLU A 57 -26.69 17.63 -16.16
CA GLU A 57 -27.25 17.56 -14.81
C GLU A 57 -26.20 17.13 -13.78
N GLY A 58 -25.94 17.97 -12.79
CA GLY A 58 -25.05 17.62 -11.68
C GLY A 58 -23.55 17.75 -11.98
N ASN A 59 -22.73 17.05 -11.19
CA ASN A 59 -21.27 17.20 -11.24
C ASN A 59 -20.63 16.38 -12.37
N GLN A 60 -19.88 17.06 -13.25
CA GLN A 60 -19.27 16.51 -14.47
C GLN A 60 -17.86 15.91 -14.24
N VAL A 61 -17.60 15.37 -13.05
CA VAL A 61 -16.28 14.80 -12.67
C VAL A 61 -16.43 13.32 -12.37
N PHE A 62 -15.84 12.44 -13.17
CA PHE A 62 -15.75 11.02 -12.85
C PHE A 62 -14.51 10.77 -11.99
N GLU A 63 -14.67 10.04 -10.89
CA GLU A 63 -13.61 9.77 -9.92
C GLU A 63 -13.37 8.27 -9.80
N ASN A 64 -12.12 7.85 -10.00
CA ASN A 64 -11.71 6.46 -9.88
C ASN A 64 -10.80 6.31 -8.68
N ASP A 65 -10.97 5.21 -7.95
CA ASP A 65 -10.13 4.89 -6.81
C ASP A 65 -9.05 3.89 -7.23
N TYR A 66 -7.80 4.23 -6.94
CA TYR A 66 -6.65 3.35 -7.18
C TYR A 66 -6.21 2.70 -5.87
N THR A 67 -6.05 1.38 -5.88
CA THR A 67 -5.65 0.56 -4.73
C THR A 67 -4.64 -0.50 -5.19
N PRO A 68 -3.35 -0.33 -4.88
CA PRO A 68 -2.34 -1.31 -5.25
C PRO A 68 -2.49 -2.60 -4.44
N LYS A 69 -1.93 -3.70 -4.94
CA LYS A 69 -1.84 -4.95 -4.19
C LYS A 69 -0.79 -4.84 -3.09
N ALA A 70 -1.13 -5.33 -1.91
CA ALA A 70 -0.25 -5.31 -0.75
C ALA A 70 1.09 -6.03 -0.99
N GLY A 71 2.14 -5.50 -0.38
CA GLY A 71 3.49 -6.06 -0.34
C GLY A 71 3.80 -6.66 1.02
N SER A 72 4.91 -7.38 1.14
CA SER A 72 5.37 -7.84 2.45
C SER A 72 6.88 -8.05 2.54
N VAL A 73 7.41 -8.02 3.75
CA VAL A 73 8.82 -8.34 4.03
C VAL A 73 8.91 -9.25 5.26
N VAL A 74 9.93 -10.11 5.29
CA VAL A 74 10.31 -10.88 6.48
C VAL A 74 11.63 -10.30 6.99
N LEU A 75 11.63 -9.89 8.26
CA LEU A 75 12.83 -9.41 8.94
C LEU A 75 13.51 -10.55 9.70
N SER A 76 14.83 -10.48 9.81
CA SER A 76 15.64 -11.50 10.47
C SER A 76 16.83 -10.91 11.23
N ALA A 77 17.32 -11.68 12.20
CA ALA A 77 18.56 -11.41 12.91
C ALA A 77 19.24 -12.74 13.28
N GLU A 78 20.47 -12.67 13.77
CA GLU A 78 21.27 -13.80 14.23
C GLU A 78 21.67 -13.61 15.69
N LYS A 79 21.54 -14.68 16.49
CA LYS A 79 22.02 -14.76 17.86
C LYS A 79 23.27 -15.62 17.93
N VAL A 80 24.34 -15.04 18.45
CA VAL A 80 25.55 -15.75 18.84
C VAL A 80 25.65 -15.77 20.37
N LEU A 81 25.95 -16.95 20.90
CA LEU A 81 26.26 -17.13 22.31
C LEU A 81 27.69 -17.63 22.45
N THR A 82 28.48 -16.96 23.28
CA THR A 82 29.83 -17.37 23.61
C THR A 82 29.88 -18.18 24.91
N GLY A 83 30.93 -18.99 25.09
CA GLY A 83 31.15 -19.75 26.32
C GLY A 83 30.39 -21.07 26.44
N ARG A 84 29.31 -21.29 25.67
CA ARG A 84 28.66 -22.60 25.52
C ARG A 84 27.85 -22.70 24.22
N THR A 85 27.27 -23.88 23.98
CA THR A 85 26.34 -24.10 22.88
C THR A 85 25.02 -23.33 23.11
N LEU A 86 24.57 -22.63 22.09
CA LEU A 86 23.25 -22.00 22.00
C LEU A 86 22.15 -23.05 21.86
N GLN A 87 21.04 -22.88 22.59
CA GLN A 87 19.86 -23.73 22.47
C GLN A 87 18.74 -23.00 21.71
N ALA A 88 17.87 -23.76 21.04
CA ALA A 88 16.68 -23.18 20.42
C ALA A 88 15.72 -22.65 21.48
N ASN A 89 15.07 -21.53 21.17
CA ASN A 89 14.12 -20.82 22.01
C ASN A 89 14.73 -20.35 23.34
N GLU A 90 15.99 -19.93 23.32
CA GLU A 90 16.73 -19.57 24.52
C GLU A 90 16.71 -18.07 24.81
N PHE A 91 16.78 -17.24 23.77
CA PHE A 91 16.77 -15.79 23.85
C PHE A 91 15.62 -15.23 23.00
N ASP A 92 14.85 -14.34 23.61
CA ASP A 92 13.72 -13.65 22.99
C ASP A 92 14.12 -12.30 22.41
N PHE A 93 13.58 -11.97 21.25
CA PHE A 93 13.83 -10.74 20.50
C PHE A 93 12.51 -10.07 20.17
N GLU A 94 12.47 -8.76 20.41
CA GLU A 94 11.33 -7.92 20.10
C GLU A 94 11.56 -7.18 18.78
N LEU A 95 10.55 -7.18 17.93
CA LEU A 95 10.41 -6.26 16.82
C LEU A 95 9.48 -5.13 17.24
N VAL A 96 9.98 -3.90 17.19
CA VAL A 96 9.33 -2.70 17.70
C VAL A 96 9.15 -1.72 16.54
N ASP A 97 8.00 -1.03 16.48
CA ASP A 97 7.79 0.07 15.54
C ASP A 97 8.40 1.40 16.03
N GLU A 98 8.33 2.43 15.19
CA GLU A 98 8.83 3.78 15.50
C GLU A 98 8.16 4.42 16.73
N GLU A 99 6.93 4.02 17.07
CA GLU A 99 6.21 4.51 18.24
C GLU A 99 6.64 3.80 19.54
N GLY A 100 7.48 2.77 19.43
CA GLY A 100 7.94 1.96 20.56
C GLY A 100 6.99 0.80 20.92
N THR A 101 6.01 0.50 20.05
CA THR A 101 5.08 -0.62 20.24
C THR A 101 5.74 -1.92 19.82
N VAL A 102 5.70 -2.93 20.69
CA VAL A 102 6.16 -4.28 20.36
C VAL A 102 5.15 -4.93 19.42
N LEU A 103 5.57 -5.17 18.18
CA LEU A 103 4.74 -5.82 17.16
C LEU A 103 4.81 -7.34 17.27
N GLN A 104 6.00 -7.86 17.54
CA GLN A 104 6.25 -9.30 17.62
C GLN A 104 7.37 -9.61 18.62
N THR A 105 7.30 -10.81 19.21
CA THR A 105 8.38 -11.40 20.00
C THR A 105 8.70 -12.78 19.44
N LYS A 106 9.96 -13.04 19.13
CA LYS A 106 10.44 -14.31 18.55
C LYS A 106 11.72 -14.76 19.25
N ALA A 107 11.90 -16.06 19.38
CA ALA A 107 13.12 -16.61 19.95
C ALA A 107 14.06 -17.14 18.86
N ASN A 108 15.35 -17.23 19.18
CA ASN A 108 16.35 -17.81 18.28
C ASN A 108 16.07 -19.30 18.03
N ASP A 109 16.42 -19.80 16.85
CA ASP A 109 16.47 -21.23 16.59
C ASP A 109 17.80 -21.87 17.06
N ALA A 110 17.95 -23.19 16.87
CA ALA A 110 19.15 -23.92 17.28
C ALA A 110 20.44 -23.49 16.55
N THR A 111 20.31 -22.80 15.41
CA THR A 111 21.42 -22.25 14.63
C THR A 111 21.69 -20.78 14.95
N GLY A 112 20.86 -20.16 15.79
CA GLY A 112 20.93 -18.75 16.15
C GLY A 112 20.04 -17.85 15.30
N GLN A 113 19.38 -18.37 14.26
CA GLN A 113 18.56 -17.54 13.39
C GLN A 113 17.25 -17.15 14.05
N ILE A 114 16.85 -15.90 13.85
CA ILE A 114 15.59 -15.33 14.32
C ILE A 114 14.84 -14.85 13.08
N TYR A 115 13.62 -15.32 12.90
CA TYR A 115 12.73 -14.87 11.82
C TYR A 115 11.44 -14.33 12.41
N PHE A 116 11.09 -13.10 12.04
CA PHE A 116 9.80 -12.52 12.34
C PHE A 116 8.75 -12.98 11.33
N ASP A 117 7.48 -12.93 11.72
CA ASP A 117 6.38 -13.15 10.78
C ASP A 117 6.36 -12.01 9.75
N ALA A 118 5.90 -12.31 8.54
CA ALA A 118 5.86 -11.34 7.45
C ALA A 118 5.05 -10.10 7.83
N LEU A 119 5.64 -8.92 7.63
CA LEU A 119 4.97 -7.63 7.77
C LEU A 119 4.32 -7.27 6.44
N ALA A 120 3.01 -7.01 6.44
CA ALA A 120 2.27 -6.60 5.25
C ALA A 120 2.16 -5.09 5.15
N TYR A 121 2.18 -4.55 3.93
CA TYR A 121 2.10 -3.13 3.63
C TYR A 121 1.01 -2.87 2.61
N GLU A 122 0.11 -1.95 2.94
CA GLU A 122 -1.00 -1.52 2.07
C GLU A 122 -0.72 -0.17 1.39
N GLU A 123 0.31 0.54 1.85
CA GLU A 123 0.70 1.85 1.32
C GLU A 123 2.21 1.92 1.06
N ALA A 124 2.59 2.64 -0.01
CA ALA A 124 3.99 2.97 -0.27
C ALA A 124 4.50 4.01 0.74
N GLY A 125 5.78 3.90 1.13
CA GLY A 125 6.36 4.76 2.15
C GLY A 125 7.61 4.15 2.78
N GLU A 126 8.17 4.85 3.77
CA GLU A 126 9.22 4.33 4.63
C GLU A 126 8.63 3.92 5.98
N TYR A 127 8.97 2.71 6.43
CA TYR A 127 8.56 2.16 7.71
C TYR A 127 9.81 1.84 8.52
N ARG A 128 9.86 2.33 9.76
CA ARG A 128 11.03 2.21 10.63
C ARG A 128 10.73 1.25 11.77
N TYR A 129 11.67 0.35 12.01
CA TYR A 129 11.60 -0.67 13.05
C TYR A 129 12.89 -0.75 13.83
N THR A 130 12.79 -1.31 15.03
CA THR A 130 13.92 -1.68 15.87
C THR A 130 13.80 -3.13 16.28
N ILE A 131 14.86 -3.91 16.09
CA ILE A 131 15.01 -5.24 16.66
C ILE A 131 15.89 -5.13 17.90
N ARG A 132 15.47 -5.74 19.02
CA ARG A 132 16.28 -5.77 20.26
C ARG A 132 16.14 -7.09 21.00
N GLU A 133 17.17 -7.48 21.73
CA GLU A 133 17.10 -8.62 22.65
C GLU A 133 16.34 -8.21 23.93
N GLN A 134 15.44 -9.10 24.37
CA GLN A 134 14.79 -8.95 25.66
C GLN A 134 15.73 -9.48 26.76
N ALA A 135 16.08 -8.62 27.71
CA ALA A 135 16.91 -9.02 28.84
C ALA A 135 16.23 -10.13 29.67
N GLY A 136 16.93 -11.25 29.81
CA GLY A 136 16.50 -12.37 30.65
C GLY A 136 16.90 -12.18 32.12
N THR A 137 16.74 -13.26 32.91
CA THR A 137 17.00 -13.25 34.35
C THR A 137 18.24 -14.04 34.77
N ASP A 138 18.92 -14.71 33.84
CA ASP A 138 20.14 -15.47 34.14
C ASP A 138 21.32 -14.52 34.37
N GLY A 139 21.76 -14.40 35.64
CA GLY A 139 22.87 -13.54 36.03
C GLY A 139 24.26 -14.02 35.57
N THR A 140 24.36 -15.17 34.91
CA THR A 140 25.59 -15.64 34.26
C THR A 140 25.72 -15.17 32.81
N ILE A 141 24.65 -14.61 32.25
CA ILE A 141 24.60 -14.09 30.88
C ILE A 141 24.67 -12.57 30.90
N THR A 142 25.53 -12.00 30.05
CA THR A 142 25.49 -10.58 29.72
C THR A 142 24.63 -10.45 28.47
N TYR A 143 23.43 -9.88 28.60
CA TYR A 143 22.51 -9.71 27.47
C TYR A 143 22.95 -8.53 26.61
N ASP A 144 22.76 -8.66 25.31
CA ASP A 144 23.07 -7.63 24.34
C ASP A 144 22.06 -6.49 24.47
N THR A 145 22.56 -5.27 24.66
CA THR A 145 21.72 -4.06 24.77
C THR A 145 21.62 -3.30 23.46
N LYS A 146 22.16 -3.85 22.37
CA LYS A 146 22.07 -3.27 21.03
C LYS A 146 20.62 -3.15 20.59
N GLU A 147 20.34 -2.05 19.92
CA GLU A 147 19.10 -1.85 19.16
C GLU A 147 19.48 -1.79 17.69
N LEU A 148 18.97 -2.74 16.89
CA LEU A 148 19.22 -2.82 15.46
C LEU A 148 18.09 -2.10 14.72
N ALA A 149 18.41 -0.91 14.19
CA ALA A 149 17.46 -0.15 13.38
C ALA A 149 17.33 -0.78 11.98
N VAL A 150 16.09 -0.83 11.50
CA VAL A 150 15.72 -1.36 10.18
C VAL A 150 14.79 -0.37 9.50
N VAL A 151 15.12 0.00 8.27
CA VAL A 151 14.26 0.83 7.41
C VAL A 151 13.70 -0.05 6.31
N VAL A 152 12.39 -0.14 6.22
CA VAL A 152 11.69 -0.82 5.13
C VAL A 152 11.15 0.24 4.16
N THR A 153 11.65 0.24 2.94
CA THR A 153 11.14 1.08 1.86
C THR A 153 10.14 0.29 1.04
N VAL A 154 8.90 0.79 0.96
CA VAL A 154 7.82 0.22 0.18
C VAL A 154 7.54 1.10 -1.03
N THR A 155 7.61 0.52 -2.23
CA THR A 155 7.40 1.20 -3.50
C THR A 155 6.26 0.54 -4.28
N ASP A 156 5.51 1.34 -5.03
CA ASP A 156 4.50 0.84 -5.97
C ASP A 156 5.14 0.60 -7.34
N GLU A 157 5.19 -0.66 -7.74
CA GLU A 157 5.66 -1.14 -9.04
C GLU A 157 4.46 -1.66 -9.84
N ASP A 158 3.86 -0.77 -10.64
CA ASP A 158 2.73 -1.08 -11.53
C ASP A 158 1.52 -1.73 -10.83
N GLY A 159 1.11 -1.19 -9.67
CA GLY A 159 -0.03 -1.70 -8.92
C GLY A 159 0.30 -2.84 -7.96
N GLN A 160 1.59 -3.10 -7.74
CA GLN A 160 2.07 -4.06 -6.76
C GLN A 160 3.06 -3.36 -5.83
N LEU A 161 2.80 -3.41 -4.52
CA LEU A 161 3.74 -2.90 -3.54
C LEU A 161 4.90 -3.90 -3.35
N THR A 162 6.12 -3.40 -3.43
CA THR A 162 7.38 -4.11 -3.18
C THR A 162 8.05 -3.51 -1.96
N ALA A 163 8.37 -4.34 -0.96
CA ALA A 163 9.00 -3.93 0.29
C ALA A 163 10.44 -4.44 0.36
N VAL A 164 11.39 -3.53 0.66
CA VAL A 164 12.82 -3.84 0.78
C VAL A 164 13.31 -3.34 2.13
N ALA A 165 13.97 -4.22 2.89
CA ALA A 165 14.53 -3.88 4.19
C ALA A 165 16.03 -3.56 4.09
N GLU A 166 16.43 -2.47 4.72
CA GLU A 166 17.82 -2.06 4.94
C GLU A 166 18.11 -2.02 6.44
N TYR A 167 19.22 -2.64 6.86
CA TYR A 167 19.61 -2.75 8.26
C TYR A 167 20.76 -1.80 8.56
N GLU A 168 20.63 -0.99 9.62
CA GLU A 168 21.68 -0.08 10.06
C GLU A 168 22.65 -0.82 11.00
N GLY A 169 23.53 -1.64 10.42
CA GLY A 169 24.56 -2.38 11.15
C GLY A 169 24.56 -3.87 10.81
N ASP A 170 25.37 -4.63 11.55
CA ASP A 170 25.33 -6.10 11.48
C ASP A 170 24.05 -6.64 12.11
N GLN A 171 23.51 -7.73 11.57
CA GLN A 171 22.27 -8.32 12.06
C GLN A 171 22.49 -9.29 13.23
N VAL A 172 23.63 -9.17 13.92
CA VAL A 172 24.09 -10.10 14.95
C VAL A 172 23.90 -9.49 16.33
N PHE A 173 23.41 -10.31 17.27
CA PHE A 173 23.37 -10.03 18.70
C PHE A 173 24.27 -11.03 19.42
N GLU A 174 25.11 -10.57 20.35
CA GLU A 174 26.13 -11.40 21.00
C GLU A 174 25.98 -11.40 22.53
N ASN A 175 25.92 -12.60 23.14
CA ASN A 175 25.94 -12.81 24.60
C ASN A 175 27.20 -13.53 25.11
#